data_AF-A0A654BIX1-F1
#
_entry.id   AF-A0A654BIX1-F1
#
_cell.length_a   1.000
_cell.length_b   1.000
_cell.length_c   1.000
_cell.angle_alpha   90.00
_cell.angle_beta   90.00
_cell.angle_gamma   90.00
#
_symmetry.space_group_name_H-M   'P 1'
#
loop_
_entity.id
_entity.type
_entity.pdbx_description
1 polymer ?
#
loop_
_entity_poly.entity_id
_entity_poly.type
_entity_poly.pdbx_seq_one_letter_code
_entity_poly.pdbx_strand_id
1 'polypeptide(L)'
;MIELPKYLFAHVRHPDDFRPEVTSIVLFGLASTEGQIFYLEIRYIDFERNIIEGDHLMWSLEEAYEYAFRDYGIRELDWRPLSKVEIEKIESGIG
;
A
#
# COMPACT_ATOMS: atom_id res chain seq x y z
N MET A 1 20.31 10.80 -6.48
CA MET A 1 20.18 9.43 -5.95
C MET A 1 18.99 8.80 -6.66
N ILE A 2 19.11 7.58 -7.16
CA ILE A 2 17.95 6.85 -7.69
C ILE A 2 17.26 6.27 -6.44
N GLU A 3 16.07 6.78 -6.10
CA GLU A 3 15.25 6.12 -5.08
C GLU A 3 14.80 4.76 -5.62
N LEU A 4 14.76 3.77 -4.74
CA LEU A 4 14.18 2.46 -5.05
C LEU A 4 12.73 2.45 -4.56
N PRO A 5 11.81 1.80 -5.30
CA PRO A 5 10.44 1.64 -4.85
C PRO A 5 10.41 0.90 -3.52
N LYS A 6 9.55 1.37 -2.60
CA LYS A 6 9.27 0.66 -1.36
C LYS A 6 8.02 -0.20 -1.51
N TYR A 7 8.01 -1.31 -0.77
CA TYR A 7 6.90 -2.25 -0.72
C TYR A 7 6.53 -2.41 0.75
N LEU A 8 5.42 -1.80 1.16
CA LEU A 8 5.10 -1.61 2.57
C LEU A 8 3.73 -2.21 2.89
N PHE A 9 3.60 -2.69 4.11
CA PHE A 9 2.36 -3.21 4.67
C PHE A 9 2.11 -2.61 6.05
N ALA A 10 0.86 -2.27 6.33
CA ALA A 10 0.42 -1.89 7.67
C ALA A 10 -1.01 -2.35 7.95
N HIS A 11 -1.28 -2.65 9.21
CA HIS A 11 -2.65 -2.80 9.69
C HIS A 11 -3.29 -1.44 9.92
N VAL A 12 -4.56 -1.34 9.56
CA VAL A 12 -5.39 -0.17 9.87
C VAL A 12 -5.46 0.04 11.39
N ARG A 13 -5.37 1.31 11.83
CA ARG A 13 -5.41 1.68 13.25
C ARG A 13 -6.81 2.11 13.70
N HIS A 14 -7.60 2.67 12.80
CA HIS A 14 -9.03 2.90 12.99
C HIS A 14 -9.77 2.61 11.68
N PRO A 15 -10.97 1.99 11.74
CA PRO A 15 -11.76 1.78 10.54
C PRO A 15 -12.09 3.13 9.88
N ASP A 16 -12.08 3.15 8.55
CA ASP A 16 -12.61 4.26 7.77
C ASP A 16 -14.15 4.19 7.78
N ASP A 17 -14.81 5.35 7.89
CA ASP A 17 -16.27 5.43 8.00
C ASP A 17 -16.99 4.92 6.73
N PHE A 18 -16.33 4.98 5.57
CA PHE A 18 -16.89 4.55 4.28
C PHE A 18 -16.48 3.12 3.92
N ARG A 19 -15.34 2.64 4.43
CA ARG A 19 -14.77 1.32 4.17
C ARG A 19 -14.41 0.58 5.47
N PRO A 20 -15.40 0.26 6.32
CA PRO A 20 -15.15 -0.36 7.62
C PRO A 20 -14.57 -1.79 7.53
N GLU A 21 -14.69 -2.44 6.38
CA GLU A 21 -14.20 -3.81 6.12
C GLU A 21 -12.68 -3.85 5.87
N VAL A 22 -12.02 -2.71 5.63
CA VAL A 22 -10.58 -2.66 5.33
C VAL A 22 -9.77 -2.87 6.62
N THR A 23 -8.91 -3.89 6.60
CA THR A 23 -8.10 -4.30 7.76
C THR A 23 -6.62 -4.00 7.60
N SER A 24 -6.16 -3.82 6.37
CA SER A 24 -4.76 -3.52 6.08
C SER A 24 -4.57 -2.80 4.75
N ILE A 25 -3.47 -2.07 4.67
CA ILE A 25 -3.06 -1.30 3.50
C ILE A 25 -1.71 -1.81 3.05
N VAL A 26 -1.55 -1.97 1.74
CA VAL A 26 -0.26 -2.14 1.08
C VAL A 26 0.05 -0.89 0.28
N LEU A 27 1.29 -0.39 0.38
CA LEU A 27 1.84 0.56 -0.58
C LEU A 27 2.85 -0.16 -1.46
N PHE A 28 2.53 -0.28 -2.74
CA PHE A 28 3.36 -0.97 -3.71
C PHE A 28 4.01 0.01 -4.68
N GLY A 29 5.33 0.18 -4.57
CA GLY A 29 6.08 1.11 -5.40
C GLY A 29 6.22 0.63 -6.85
N LEU A 30 5.82 1.47 -7.80
CA LEU A 30 5.87 1.23 -9.24
C LEU A 30 6.84 2.22 -9.89
N ALA A 31 7.95 1.72 -10.45
CA ALA A 31 8.91 2.55 -11.16
C ALA A 31 8.52 2.72 -12.62
N SER A 32 8.42 3.96 -13.08
CA SER A 32 8.23 4.29 -14.49
C SER A 32 9.53 4.16 -15.27
N THR A 33 9.42 4.09 -16.61
CA THR A 33 10.57 4.11 -17.52
C THR A 33 11.39 5.40 -17.44
N GLU A 34 10.80 6.48 -16.92
CA GLU A 34 11.45 7.79 -16.73
C GLU A 34 12.09 7.93 -15.33
N GLY A 35 12.01 6.89 -14.50
CA GLY A 35 12.57 6.87 -13.15
C GLY A 35 11.69 7.53 -12.08
N GLN A 36 10.46 7.91 -12.41
CA GLN A 36 9.47 8.35 -11.43
C GLN A 36 8.88 7.14 -10.69
N ILE A 37 8.67 7.26 -9.39
CA ILE A 37 8.03 6.21 -8.59
C ILE A 37 6.63 6.65 -8.19
N PHE A 38 5.65 5.83 -8.55
CA PHE A 38 4.28 5.92 -8.09
C PHE A 38 4.04 4.88 -7.00
N TYR A 39 3.00 5.05 -6.21
CA TYR A 39 2.62 4.08 -5.20
C TYR A 39 1.18 3.63 -5.42
N LEU A 40 0.99 2.34 -5.65
CA LEU A 40 -0.33 1.74 -5.64
C LEU A 40 -0.70 1.43 -4.18
N GLU A 41 -1.66 2.18 -3.64
CA GLU A 41 -2.32 1.85 -2.39
C GLU A 41 -3.32 0.73 -2.66
N ILE A 42 -3.16 -0.43 -2.03
CA ILE A 42 -4.08 -1.56 -2.12
C ILE A 42 -4.75 -1.74 -0.77
N ARG A 43 -6.08 -1.72 -0.75
CA ARG A 43 -6.90 -1.88 0.45
C ARG A 43 -7.37 -3.31 0.57
N TYR A 44 -6.94 -3.99 1.63
CA TYR A 44 -7.30 -5.37 1.88
C TYR A 44 -8.36 -5.50 2.95
N ILE A 45 -9.36 -6.33 2.66
CA ILE A 45 -10.28 -6.88 3.66
C ILE A 45 -9.58 -8.03 4.39
N ASP A 46 -8.87 -8.90 3.64
CA ASP A 46 -8.06 -9.99 4.17
C ASP A 46 -6.81 -10.17 3.29
N PHE A 47 -5.65 -9.76 3.83
CA PHE A 47 -4.38 -9.81 3.13
C PHE A 47 -3.90 -11.25 2.85
N GLU A 48 -4.05 -12.14 3.82
CA GLU A 48 -3.60 -13.53 3.71
C GLU A 48 -4.37 -14.27 2.59
N ARG A 49 -5.68 -14.03 2.54
CA ARG A 49 -6.58 -14.62 1.54
C ARG A 49 -6.63 -13.84 0.22
N ASN A 50 -5.89 -12.73 0.12
CA ASN A 50 -5.88 -11.85 -1.05
C ASN A 50 -7.26 -11.30 -1.42
N ILE A 51 -8.07 -10.93 -0.41
CA ILE A 51 -9.38 -10.31 -0.61
C ILE A 51 -9.19 -8.79 -0.55
N ILE A 52 -9.35 -8.14 -1.70
CA ILE A 52 -9.10 -6.71 -1.92
C ILE A 52 -10.45 -5.98 -1.97
N GLU A 53 -10.55 -4.84 -1.30
CA GLU A 53 -11.67 -3.89 -1.45
C GLU A 53 -11.49 -3.06 -2.73
N GLY A 54 -10.27 -2.57 -2.94
CA GLY A 54 -9.86 -1.84 -4.15
C GLY A 54 -8.48 -1.25 -4.00
N ASP A 55 -8.06 -0.47 -4.99
CA ASP A 55 -6.77 0.19 -5.03
C ASP A 55 -6.90 1.68 -5.41
N HIS A 56 -5.80 2.43 -5.26
CA HIS A 56 -5.68 3.80 -5.73
C HIS A 56 -4.21 4.15 -6.03
N LEU A 57 -3.96 4.86 -7.13
CA LEU A 57 -2.62 5.28 -7.51
C LEU A 57 -2.27 6.64 -6.91
N MET A 58 -1.16 6.69 -6.19
CA MET A 58 -0.58 7.90 -5.59
C MET A 58 0.67 8.33 -6.37
N TRP A 59 0.90 9.64 -6.43
CA TRP A 59 2.01 10.26 -7.17
C TRP A 59 3.33 10.21 -6.42
N SER A 60 3.31 9.98 -5.10
CA SER A 60 4.50 9.89 -4.25
C SER A 60 4.27 9.05 -2.99
N LEU A 61 5.36 8.67 -2.33
CA LEU A 61 5.28 7.98 -1.02
C LEU A 61 4.72 8.90 0.07
N GLU A 62 5.05 10.18 0.02
CA GLU A 62 4.60 11.18 0.99
C GLU A 62 3.08 11.34 0.92
N GLU A 63 2.53 11.49 -0.28
CA GLU A 63 1.07 11.50 -0.51
C GLU A 63 0.43 10.20 0.01
N ALA A 64 1.00 9.04 -0.32
CA ALA A 64 0.48 7.76 0.15
C ALA A 64 0.43 7.65 1.69
N TYR A 65 1.45 8.17 2.38
CA TYR A 65 1.46 8.24 3.84
C TYR A 65 0.42 9.22 4.40
N GLU A 66 0.24 10.38 3.79
CA GLU A 66 -0.77 11.35 4.22
C GLU A 66 -2.18 10.78 4.12
N TYR A 67 -2.51 10.11 3.01
CA TYR A 67 -3.80 9.44 2.83
C TYR A 67 -3.98 8.29 3.83
N ALA A 68 -2.99 7.41 3.97
CA ALA A 68 -3.07 6.29 4.90
C ALA A 68 -3.19 6.73 6.37
N PHE A 69 -2.56 7.84 6.74
CA PHE A 69 -2.72 8.43 8.07
C PHE A 69 -4.12 9.03 8.26
N ARG A 70 -4.60 9.81 7.28
CA ARG A 70 -5.89 10.49 7.37
C ARG A 70 -7.06 9.50 7.43
N ASP A 71 -7.02 8.49 6.57
CA ASP A 71 -8.17 7.61 6.33
C ASP A 71 -8.13 6.37 7.25
N TYR A 72 -6.94 5.88 7.62
CA TYR A 72 -6.77 4.63 8.37
C TYR A 72 -5.94 4.76 9.67
N GLY A 73 -5.41 5.95 9.96
CA GLY A 73 -4.62 6.23 11.16
C GLY A 73 -3.24 5.61 11.17
N ILE A 74 -2.76 5.15 10.02
CA ILE A 74 -1.47 4.46 9.88
C ILE A 74 -0.34 5.48 9.92
N ARG A 75 0.59 5.30 10.85
CA ARG A 75 1.77 6.18 11.01
C ARG A 75 2.99 5.55 10.36
N GLU A 76 4.04 6.35 10.17
CA GLU A 76 5.29 5.90 9.53
C GLU A 76 5.91 4.66 10.21
N LEU A 77 5.83 4.56 11.55
CA LEU A 77 6.36 3.43 12.31
C LEU A 77 5.48 2.17 12.29
N ASP A 78 4.26 2.26 11.78
CA ASP A 78 3.34 1.13 11.67
C ASP A 78 3.64 0.27 10.44
N TRP A 79 4.34 0.84 9.46
CA TRP A 79 4.72 0.15 8.24
C TRP A 79 5.84 -0.84 8.49
N ARG A 80 5.65 -2.05 7.98
CA ARG A 80 6.73 -3.02 7.78
C ARG A 80 7.04 -3.18 6.30
N PRO A 81 8.27 -3.53 5.93
CA PRO A 81 8.54 -3.99 4.58
C PRO A 81 7.79 -5.30 4.30
N LEU A 82 7.31 -5.45 3.07
CA LEU A 82 6.84 -6.72 2.54
C LEU A 82 8.03 -7.67 2.32
N SER A 83 7.80 -8.95 2.53
CA SER A 83 8.71 -10.03 2.17
C SER A 83 8.69 -10.27 0.66
N LYS A 84 9.72 -10.94 0.13
CA LYS A 84 9.80 -11.28 -1.30
C LYS A 84 8.59 -12.09 -1.78
N VAL A 85 8.12 -13.05 -0.97
CA VAL A 85 6.97 -13.90 -1.31
C VAL A 85 5.69 -13.07 -1.40
N GLU A 86 5.50 -12.11 -0.50
CA GLU A 86 4.35 -11.21 -0.55
C GLU A 86 4.43 -10.29 -1.79
N ILE A 87 5.62 -9.77 -2.11
CA ILE A 87 5.84 -8.95 -3.32
C ILE A 87 5.50 -9.75 -4.57
N GLU A 88 6.07 -10.94 -4.75
CA GLU A 88 5.83 -11.80 -5.91
C GLU A 88 4.33 -12.14 -6.09
N LYS A 89 3.63 -12.39 -4.98
CA LYS A 89 2.17 -12.64 -4.99
C LYS A 89 1.41 -11.43 -5.52
N ILE A 90 1.76 -10.23 -5.06
CA ILE A 90 1.09 -8.98 -5.47
C ILE A 90 1.43 -8.65 -6.93
N GLU A 91 2.71 -8.75 -7.33
CA GLU A 91 3.14 -8.54 -8.72
C GLU A 91 2.40 -9.47 -9.69
N SER A 92 2.17 -10.74 -9.32
CA SER A 92 1.43 -11.67 -10.17
C SER A 92 -0.04 -11.27 -10.41
N GLY A 93 -0.61 -10.44 -9.54
CA GLY A 93 -1.97 -9.92 -9.64
C GLY A 93 -2.10 -8.54 -10.28
N ILE A 94 -0.99 -7.80 -10.40
CA ILE A 94 -0.91 -6.50 -11.07
C ILE A 94 -0.45 -6.76 -12.50
N GLY A 95 -1.42 -6.83 -13.43
CA GLY A 95 -1.20 -7.01 -14.87
C GLY A 95 -1.23 -5.71 -15.65
#